data_AF-A0A7V8XNZ5-F1
#
_entry.id   AF-A0A7V8XNZ5-F1
#
_cell.length_a   1.000
_cell.length_b   1.000
_cell.length_c   1.000
_cell.angle_alpha   90.00
_cell.angle_beta   90.00
_cell.angle_gamma   90.00
#
_symmetry.space_group_name_H-M   'P 1'
#
loop_
_entity.id
_entity.type
_entity.pdbx_description
1 polymer ?
#
loop_
_entity_poly.entity_id
_entity_poly.type
_entity_poly.pdbx_seq_one_letter_code
_entity_poly.pdbx_strand_id
1 'polypeptide(L)' 'MGIPGSGKRIEFDCVLILDLYDGLIKRERRIYDFTGMLIQLGVLRGKPAV' A
#
# COMPACT_ATOMS: atom_id res chain seq x y z
N MET A 1 -1.94 9.63 10.14
CA MET A 1 -1.51 8.61 11.12
C MET A 1 -0.42 9.06 12.08
N GLY A 2 0.28 10.20 11.89
CA GLY A 2 1.15 10.76 12.94
C GLY A 2 2.36 9.90 13.35
N ILE A 3 2.76 8.94 12.52
CA ILE A 3 3.85 8.01 12.81
C ILE A 3 5.18 8.65 12.38
N PRO A 4 6.25 8.58 13.20
CA PRO A 4 7.59 9.01 12.80
C PRO A 4 8.05 8.32 11.51
N GLY A 5 8.74 9.06 10.64
CA GLY A 5 9.29 8.51 9.40
C GLY A 5 10.32 7.41 9.70
N SER A 6 10.20 6.25 9.06
CA SER A 6 11.11 5.11 9.26
C SER A 6 12.46 5.28 8.56
N GLY A 7 12.57 6.21 7.61
CA GLY A 7 13.77 6.40 6.77
C GLY A 7 14.04 5.26 5.76
N LYS A 8 13.21 4.22 5.73
CA LYS A 8 13.37 3.08 4.82
C LYS A 8 12.75 3.39 3.46
N ARG A 9 13.41 2.95 2.38
CA ARG A 9 12.76 2.88 1.06
C ARG A 9 11.67 1.81 1.12
N ILE A 10 10.49 2.16 0.63
CA ILE A 10 9.32 1.29 0.55
C ILE A 10 8.87 1.23 -0.92
N GLU A 11 8.60 0.03 -1.42
CA GLU A 11 8.12 -0.21 -2.78
C GLU A 11 7.01 -1.27 -2.75
N PHE A 12 5.87 -1.02 -3.37
CA PHE A 12 4.74 -1.94 -3.37
C PHE A 12 3.87 -1.77 -4.60
N ASP A 13 3.24 -2.86 -5.01
CA ASP A 13 2.24 -2.84 -6.06
C ASP A 13 0.89 -2.36 -5.51
N CYS A 14 0.19 -1.56 -6.32
CA CYS A 14 -1.10 -1.00 -5.98
C CYS A 14 -2.03 -1.05 -7.19
N VAL A 15 -3.28 -1.40 -6.93
CA VAL A 15 -4.39 -1.29 -7.87
C VAL A 15 -5.28 -0.13 -7.44
N LEU A 16 -5.51 0.78 -8.38
CA LEU A 16 -6.46 1.87 -8.23
C LEU A 16 -7.73 1.52 -9.01
N ILE A 17 -8.86 1.45 -8.30
CA ILE A 17 -10.18 1.29 -8.89
C ILE A 17 -10.89 2.63 -8.78
N LEU A 18 -11.21 3.23 -9.92
CA LEU A 18 -11.85 4.54 -10.02
C LEU A 18 -13.23 4.41 -10.65
N ASP A 19 -14.24 4.94 -9.98
CA ASP A 19 -15.54 5.20 -10.59
C ASP A 19 -15.53 6.63 -11.13
N LEU A 20 -15.65 6.79 -12.45
CA LEU A 20 -15.71 8.08 -13.11
C LEU A 20 -17.15 8.48 -13.42
N TYR A 21 -17.48 9.76 -13.20
CA TYR A 21 -18.78 10.34 -13.54
C TYR A 21 -18.58 11.80 -13.95
N ASP A 22 -19.18 12.20 -15.08
CA ASP A 22 -19.01 13.54 -15.68
C ASP A 22 -17.55 13.96 -15.86
N GLY A 23 -16.69 13.02 -16.26
CA GLY A 23 -15.26 13.26 -16.46
C GLY A 23 -14.44 13.44 -15.18
N LEU A 24 -15.07 13.27 -14.00
CA LEU A 24 -14.45 13.42 -12.69
C LEU A 24 -14.41 12.10 -11.93
N ILE A 25 -13.50 11.97 -10.97
CA ILE A 25 -13.44 10.82 -10.06
C ILE A 25 -14.55 10.99 -9.02
N LYS A 26 -15.55 10.12 -9.07
CA LYS A 26 -16.63 10.07 -8.09
C LYS A 26 -16.25 9.22 -6.88
N ARG A 27 -15.52 8.14 -7.10
CA ARG A 27 -15.04 7.23 -6.04
C ARG A 27 -13.68 6.66 -6.40
N GLU A 28 -12.86 6.49 -5.38
CA GLU A 28 -11.59 5.79 -5.46
C GLU A 28 -11.53 4.67 -4.42
N ARG A 29 -10.99 3.52 -4.82
CA ARG A 29 -10.56 2.45 -3.93
C ARG A 29 -9.15 2.04 -4.31
N ARG A 30 -8.24 2.08 -3.33
CA ARG A 30 -6.87 1.58 -3.45
C ARG A 30 -6.76 0.23 -2.78
N ILE A 31 -6.23 -0.75 -3.51
CA ILE A 31 -5.88 -2.06 -2.97
C ILE A 31 -4.39 -2.21 -3.21
N TYR A 32 -3.64 -2.42 -2.13
CA TYR A 32 -2.20 -2.53 -2.20
C TYR A 32 -1.72 -3.63 -1.28
N ASP A 33 -0.51 -4.11 -1.54
CA ASP A 33 0.13 -5.11 -0.68
C ASP A 33 0.56 -4.49 0.66
N PHE A 34 -0.41 -4.34 1.55
CA PHE A 34 -0.18 -3.82 2.89
C PHE A 34 0.71 -4.76 3.71
N THR A 35 0.58 -6.07 3.51
CA THR A 35 1.39 -7.06 4.23
C THR A 35 2.85 -6.95 3.84
N GLY A 36 3.18 -6.91 2.55
CA GLY A 36 4.54 -6.69 2.06
C GLY A 36 5.13 -5.36 2.53
N MET A 37 4.33 -4.29 2.57
CA MET A 37 4.75 -3.00 3.13
C MET A 37 5.13 -3.12 4.62
N LEU A 38 4.33 -3.83 5.43
CA LEU A 38 4.64 -4.04 6.85
C LEU A 38 5.89 -4.89 7.07
N ILE A 39 6.19 -5.83 6.16
CA ILE A 39 7.44 -6.60 6.18
C ILE A 39 8.64 -5.68 5.90
N GLN A 40 8.57 -4.81 4.88
CA GLN A 40 9.64 -3.86 4.57
C GLN A 40 9.90 -2.87 5.72
N LEU A 41 8.84 -2.44 6.40
CA LEU A 41 8.95 -1.61 7.61
C LEU A 41 9.57 -2.37 8.79
N GLY A 42 9.61 -3.70 8.76
CA GLY A 42 10.13 -4.57 9.82
C GLY A 42 9.13 -4.81 10.95
N VAL A 43 7.84 -4.50 10.73
CA VAL A 43 6.76 -4.76 11.69
C VAL A 43 6.38 -6.25 11.66
N LEU A 44 6.34 -6.83 10.46
CA LEU A 44 6.10 -8.25 10.24
C LEU A 44 7.37 -8.93 9.74
N ARG A 45 7.46 -10.26 9.94
CA ARG A 45 8.47 -11.11 9.31
C ARG A 45 7.80 -12.04 8.31
N GLY A 46 8.26 -12.02 7.07
CA GLY A 46 7.83 -12.99 6.06
C GLY A 46 8.23 -14.40 6.48
N LYS A 47 7.38 -15.38 6.16
CA LYS A 47 7.77 -16.79 6.25
C LYS A 47 8.62 -17.12 5.01
N PRO A 48 9.78 -17.79 5.15
CA PRO A 48 10.57 -18.20 4.01
C PRO A 48 9.74 -19.06 3.05
N ALA A 49 9.80 -18.75 1.76
CA ALA A 49 9.30 -19.64 0.73
C ALA A 49 10.38 -20.70 0.49
N VAL A 50 10.15 -21.88 1.09
CA VAL A 50 10.92 -23.15 1.02
C VAL A 50 12.44 -22.99 1.15
#